data_AF-A0A6A6UZS0-F1
#
_entry.id   AF-A0A6A6UZS0-F1
#
_cell.length_a   1.000
_cell.length_b   1.000
_cell.length_c   1.000
_cell.angle_alpha   90.00
_cell.angle_beta   90.00
_cell.angle_gamma   90.00
#
_symmetry.space_group_name_H-M   'P 1'
#
loop_
_entity.id
_entity.type
_entity.pdbx_description
1 polymer ?
#
loop_
_entity_poly.entity_id
_entity_poly.type
_entity_poly.pdbx_seq_one_letter_code
_entity_poly.pdbx_strand_id
1 'polypeptide(L)' 'PEGLDDETWEIVKVMGFGAFKTTKETKVPGNDKNYGVRKDKKMEARQYMNRQGGFNRPLSPGR' A
#
# COMPACT_ATOMS: atom_id res chain seq x y z
N PRO A 1 -37.65 -12.96 -6.18
CA PRO A 1 -37.58 -14.26 -6.88
C PRO A 1 -38.91 -14.94 -6.69
N GLU A 2 -39.42 -15.69 -7.67
CA GLU A 2 -40.71 -16.37 -7.49
C GLU A 2 -40.62 -17.34 -6.30
N GLY A 3 -41.48 -17.13 -5.30
CA GLY A 3 -41.56 -17.96 -4.10
C GLY A 3 -40.93 -17.40 -2.81
N LEU A 4 -40.35 -16.19 -2.81
CA LEU A 4 -39.97 -15.48 -1.58
C LEU A 4 -41.01 -14.41 -1.23
N ASP A 5 -41.32 -14.27 0.05
CA ASP A 5 -42.05 -13.11 0.54
C ASP A 5 -41.19 -11.83 0.47
N ASP A 6 -41.84 -10.67 0.56
CA ASP A 6 -41.17 -9.38 0.38
C ASP A 6 -40.13 -9.11 1.47
N GLU A 7 -40.37 -9.58 2.69
CA GLU A 7 -39.49 -9.39 3.85
C GLU A 7 -38.19 -10.20 3.71
N THR A 8 -38.31 -11.49 3.37
CA THR A 8 -37.16 -12.35 3.05
C THR A 8 -36.40 -11.85 1.83
N TRP A 9 -37.08 -11.28 0.84
CA TRP A 9 -36.41 -10.68 -0.31
C TRP A 9 -35.58 -9.45 0.07
N GLU A 10 -36.08 -8.63 0.98
CA GLU A 10 -35.34 -7.48 1.51
C GLU A 10 -34.12 -7.94 2.33
N ILE A 11 -34.26 -8.96 3.17
CA ILE A 11 -33.14 -9.58 3.90
C ILE A 11 -32.09 -10.14 2.93
N VAL A 12 -32.50 -10.84 1.88
CA VAL A 12 -31.61 -11.38 0.83
C VAL A 12 -30.80 -10.28 0.13
N LYS A 13 -31.40 -9.11 -0.09
CA LYS A 13 -30.71 -7.94 -0.66
C LYS A 13 -29.72 -7.32 0.32
N VAL A 14 -30.12 -7.14 1.58
CA VAL A 14 -29.26 -6.56 2.62
C VAL A 14 -28.03 -7.44 2.87
N MET A 15 -28.23 -8.75 2.88
CA MET A 15 -27.16 -9.75 3.04
C MET A 15 -26.28 -9.91 1.79
N GLY A 16 -26.64 -9.29 0.66
CA GLY A 16 -25.85 -9.29 -0.57
C GLY A 16 -26.10 -10.48 -1.52
N PHE A 17 -27.10 -11.32 -1.25
CA PHE A 17 -27.46 -12.48 -2.09
C PHE A 17 -28.39 -12.13 -3.26
N GLY A 18 -28.89 -10.89 -3.32
CA GLY A 18 -29.81 -10.45 -4.38
C GLY A 18 -29.17 -10.25 -5.76
N ALA A 19 -27.86 -9.96 -5.84
CA ALA A 19 -27.14 -9.75 -7.09
C ALA A 19 -25.62 -9.80 -6.90
N PHE A 20 -24.88 -10.20 -7.93
CA PHE A 20 -23.43 -10.09 -7.95
C PHE A 20 -23.00 -8.63 -8.11
N LYS A 21 -22.07 -8.18 -7.26
CA LYS A 21 -21.40 -6.88 -7.38
C LYS A 21 -19.91 -7.10 -7.60
N THR A 22 -19.25 -6.14 -8.25
CA THR A 22 -17.81 -6.13 -8.47
C THR A 22 -17.21 -4.85 -7.94
N THR A 23 -15.98 -4.92 -7.43
CA THR A 23 -15.19 -3.75 -7.02
C THR A 23 -14.18 -3.34 -8.10
N LYS A 24 -14.23 -3.95 -9.29
CA LYS A 24 -13.34 -3.61 -10.41
C LYS A 24 -13.42 -2.12 -10.72
N GLU A 25 -12.27 -1.45 -10.76
CA GLU A 25 -12.13 -0.01 -11.04
C GLU A 25 -12.86 0.91 -10.04
N THR A 26 -13.27 0.39 -8.88
CA THR A 26 -13.87 1.20 -7.79
C THR A 26 -12.85 1.45 -6.68
N LYS A 27 -12.91 2.62 -6.06
CA LYS A 27 -12.09 2.94 -4.89
C LYS A 27 -12.74 2.34 -3.63
N VAL A 28 -12.10 1.34 -3.04
CA VAL A 28 -12.52 0.74 -1.76
C VAL A 28 -11.85 1.49 -0.60
N PRO A 29 -12.61 2.08 0.35
CA PRO A 29 -12.03 2.77 1.51
C PRO A 29 -11.08 1.87 2.30
N GLY A 30 -9.92 2.41 2.69
CA GLY A 30 -8.90 1.70 3.47
C GLY A 30 -7.92 0.86 2.64
N ASN A 31 -8.27 0.50 1.39
CA ASN A 31 -7.36 -0.23 0.52
C ASN A 31 -6.17 0.62 0.04
N ASP A 32 -6.32 1.94 0.07
CA ASP A 32 -5.26 2.92 -0.21
C ASP A 32 -4.11 2.87 0.80
N LYS A 33 -4.34 2.34 2.01
CA LYS A 33 -3.32 2.14 3.05
C LYS A 33 -2.73 0.74 3.06
N ASN A 34 -3.25 -0.16 2.23
CA ASN A 34 -2.81 -1.55 2.14
C ASN A 34 -1.61 -1.69 1.19
N TYR A 35 -0.52 -0.99 1.49
CA TYR A 35 0.73 -1.14 0.76
C TYR A 35 1.93 -0.98 1.70
N GLY A 36 2.99 -1.74 1.40
CA GLY A 36 4.29 -1.61 2.06
C GLY A 36 5.37 -1.43 0.99
N VAL A 37 6.24 -0.43 1.16
CA VAL A 37 7.39 -0.21 0.27
C VAL A 37 8.66 -0.61 1.02
N ARG A 38 9.34 -1.65 0.53
CA ARG A 38 10.69 -1.98 0.97
C ARG A 38 11.69 -1.09 0.23
N LYS A 39 12.43 -0.27 0.97
CA LYS A 39 13.52 0.55 0.43
C LYS A 39 14.85 0.05 1.00
N ASP A 40 15.57 -0.74 0.21
CA ASP A 40 16.91 -1.17 0.58
C ASP A 40 17.89 -0.01 0.35
N LYS A 41 18.55 0.43 1.41
CA LYS A 41 19.64 1.41 1.29
C LYS A 41 20.93 0.67 0.99
N LYS A 42 21.61 1.06 -0.09
CA LYS A 42 22.95 0.56 -0.38
C LYS A 42 23.91 1.10 0.68
N MET A 43 24.67 0.20 1.30
CA MET A 43 25.78 0.60 2.17
C MET A 43 26.94 1.08 1.29
N GLU A 44 27.32 2.33 1.45
CA GLU A 44 28.48 2.90 0.80
C GLU A 44 29.55 3.22 1.85
N ALA A 45 30.74 2.66 1.66
CA ALA A 45 31.84 2.83 2.59
C ALA A 45 32.37 4.26 2.54
N ARG A 46 32.68 4.82 3.71
CA ARG A 46 33.32 6.13 3.82
C ARG A 46 34.83 6.01 3.60
N GLN A 47 35.38 6.82 2.73
CA GLN A 47 36.83 6.93 2.55
C GLN A 47 37.41 7.90 3.59
N TYR A 48 38.31 7.41 4.45
CA TYR A 48 38.98 8.22 5.48
C TYR A 48 40.39 8.67 5.08
N MET A 49 41.17 7.77 4.46
CA MET A 49 42.56 8.04 4.11
C MET A 49 42.70 8.61 2.69
N ASN A 50 43.74 9.42 2.48
CA ASN A 50 44.12 10.01 1.18
C ASN A 50 42.98 10.78 0.50
N ARG A 51 42.23 11.54 1.28
CA ARG A 51 41.11 12.36 0.79
C ARG A 51 41.61 13.67 0.19
N GLN A 52 41.11 13.99 -1.00
CA GLN A 52 41.30 15.31 -1.62
C GLN A 52 40.51 16.37 -0.81
N GLY A 53 41.17 17.47 -0.40
CA GLY A 53 40.54 18.59 0.30
C GLY A 53 40.67 18.62 1.82
N GLY A 54 41.53 17.77 2.41
CA GLY A 54 41.94 17.87 3.82
C GLY A 54 40.93 17.30 4.84
N PHE A 55 41.35 17.30 6.11
CA PHE A 55 40.66 16.61 7.21
C PHE A 55 39.27 17.19 7.54
N ASN A 56 39.10 18.52 7.43
CA ASN A 56 37.86 19.22 7.82
C ASN A 56 36.71 19.08 6.80
N ARG A 57 36.92 18.44 5.65
CA ARG A 57 35.88 18.24 4.63
C ARG A 57 35.00 17.04 5.01
N PRO A 58 33.69 17.03 4.73
CA PRO A 58 32.81 15.89 5.06
C PRO A 58 33.17 14.61 4.30
N LEU A 59 33.05 13.47 4.98
CA LEU A 59 33.29 12.14 4.40
C LEU A 59 32.19 11.80 3.40
N SER A 60 32.58 11.42 2.18
CA SER A 60 31.67 10.84 1.19
C SER A 60 31.42 9.36 1.55
N PRO A 61 30.17 8.86 1.43
CA PRO A 61 28.96 9.58 1.06
C PRO A 61 28.36 10.36 2.24
N GLY A 62 27.59 11.40 1.92
CA GLY A 62 26.74 12.09 2.90
C GLY A 62 25.78 11.13 3.58
N ARG A 63 25.33 11.46 4.80
CA ARG A 63 24.23 10.71 5.43
C ARG A 63 22.92 10.95 4.70
#